data_AF-A0A1X7UXY6-F1
#
_entry.id   AF-A0A1X7UXY6-F1
#
_cell.length_a   1.000
_cell.length_b   1.000
_cell.length_c   1.000
_cell.angle_alpha   90.00
_cell.angle_beta   90.00
_cell.angle_gamma   90.00
#
_symmetry.space_group_name_H-M   'P 1'
#
loop_
_entity.id
_entity.type
_entity.pdbx_description
1 polymer ?
#
loop_
_entity_poly.entity_id
_entity_poly.type
_entity_poly.pdbx_seq_one_letter_code
_entity_poly.pdbx_strand_id
1 'polypeptide(L)'
;LGEANNPSCIYVCFTLIKMASNLEVGEKIESFFTITRIYSSQDGESHFGTVKIKMKGKGDIGSISDIIPSTGLMFRETPSSYNYSWHTAPRRQFIVNLDASVQVTVSSGEKRILKEGEVFFVEDTTALPTLVGMWIES
;
A
#
# COMPACT_ATOMS: atom_id res chain seq x y z
N LEU A 1 -24.10 -7.19 5.48
CA LEU A 1 -24.73 -7.97 4.39
C LEU A 1 -25.50 -7.12 3.37
N GLY A 2 -25.82 -5.84 3.66
CA GLY A 2 -26.61 -4.99 2.73
C GLY A 2 -25.88 -4.42 1.52
N GLU A 3 -24.55 -4.20 1.60
CA GLU A 3 -23.78 -3.63 0.48
C GLU A 3 -23.10 -4.67 -0.41
N ALA A 4 -22.76 -5.85 0.14
CA ALA A 4 -21.98 -6.87 -0.59
C ALA A 4 -22.71 -7.50 -1.79
N ASN A 5 -24.04 -7.38 -1.84
CA ASN A 5 -24.87 -7.88 -2.95
C ASN A 5 -25.27 -6.78 -3.94
N ASN A 6 -24.75 -5.55 -3.79
CA ASN A 6 -24.97 -4.49 -4.75
C ASN A 6 -24.02 -4.72 -5.95
N PRO A 7 -24.53 -4.96 -7.17
CA PRO A 7 -23.70 -5.22 -8.34
C PRO A 7 -22.83 -4.01 -8.77
N SER A 8 -23.13 -2.81 -8.25
CA SER A 8 -22.31 -1.62 -8.46
C SER A 8 -21.11 -1.51 -7.49
N CYS A 9 -21.06 -2.34 -6.45
CA CYS A 9 -19.94 -2.35 -5.51
C CYS A 9 -18.79 -3.18 -6.07
N ILE A 10 -17.62 -2.54 -6.22
CA ILE A 10 -16.38 -3.21 -6.63
C ILE A 10 -15.50 -3.37 -5.41
N TYR A 11 -15.12 -4.62 -5.12
CA TYR A 11 -14.14 -4.94 -4.08
C TYR A 11 -12.76 -5.14 -4.70
N VAL A 12 -11.75 -4.52 -4.09
CA VAL A 12 -10.34 -4.79 -4.39
C VAL A 12 -9.76 -5.54 -3.21
N CYS A 13 -9.28 -6.76 -3.44
CA CYS A 13 -8.67 -7.60 -2.43
C CYS A 13 -7.19 -7.80 -2.74
N PHE A 14 -6.33 -7.39 -1.81
CA PHE A 14 -4.89 -7.68 -1.88
C PHE A 14 -4.62 -8.94 -1.06
N THR A 15 -3.96 -9.93 -1.68
CA THR A 15 -3.75 -11.24 -1.06
C THR A 15 -2.27 -11.50 -0.84
N LEU A 16 -1.91 -11.87 0.39
CA LEU A 16 -0.61 -12.44 0.71
C LEU A 16 -0.76 -13.95 0.88
N ILE A 17 -0.01 -14.71 0.10
CA ILE A 17 0.11 -16.15 0.28
C ILE A 17 1.27 -16.39 1.25
N LYS A 18 0.94 -16.70 2.50
CA LYS A 18 1.95 -17.10 3.49
C LYS A 18 2.29 -18.56 3.27
N MET A 19 3.56 -18.86 3.00
CA MET A 19 4.07 -20.22 3.14
C MET A 19 3.94 -20.63 4.60
N ALA A 20 3.52 -21.87 4.85
CA ALA A 20 3.24 -22.35 6.20
C ALA A 20 4.47 -22.17 7.10
N SER A 21 4.40 -21.26 8.06
CA SER A 21 5.26 -21.27 9.23
C SER A 21 4.73 -22.33 10.20
N ASN A 22 5.62 -23.13 10.81
CA ASN A 22 5.26 -24.02 11.92
C ASN A 22 4.64 -23.17 13.05
N LEU A 23 3.32 -23.16 13.14
CA LEU A 23 2.59 -22.36 14.12
C LEU A 23 2.43 -23.19 15.39
N GLU A 24 3.12 -22.79 16.44
CA GLU A 24 2.93 -23.26 17.80
C GLU A 24 1.47 -23.04 18.24
N VAL A 25 0.90 -24.07 18.87
CA VAL A 25 -0.46 -24.10 19.38
C VAL A 25 -0.51 -23.32 20.68
N GLY A 26 -1.36 -22.29 20.78
CA GLY A 26 -1.78 -21.80 22.11
C GLY A 26 -2.17 -20.33 22.25
N GLU A 27 -1.71 -19.43 21.38
CA GLU A 27 -2.07 -18.01 21.49
C GLU A 27 -2.96 -17.54 20.34
N LYS A 28 -3.95 -16.71 20.67
CA LYS A 28 -4.76 -15.97 19.70
C LYS A 28 -3.88 -14.86 19.11
N ILE A 29 -2.95 -15.24 18.23
CA ILE A 29 -2.04 -14.29 17.58
C ILE A 29 -2.88 -13.35 16.71
N GLU A 30 -2.92 -12.07 17.06
CA GLU A 30 -3.46 -11.05 16.18
C GLU A 30 -2.66 -11.06 14.88
N SER A 31 -3.33 -11.32 13.76
CA SER A 31 -2.71 -11.34 12.44
C SER A 31 -2.84 -9.96 11.81
N PHE A 32 -1.75 -9.47 11.23
CA PHE A 32 -1.71 -8.21 10.50
C PHE A 32 -1.22 -8.42 9.08
N PHE A 33 -1.80 -7.65 8.15
CA PHE A 33 -1.25 -7.39 6.84
C PHE A 33 -0.47 -6.08 6.93
N THR A 34 0.83 -6.15 6.69
CA THR A 34 1.76 -5.04 6.88
C THR A 34 2.14 -4.46 5.53
N ILE A 35 2.00 -3.15 5.34
CA ILE A 35 2.35 -2.44 4.10
C ILE A 35 3.22 -1.22 4.38
N THR A 36 3.99 -0.82 3.38
CA THR A 36 4.74 0.45 3.40
C THR A 36 3.77 1.63 3.43
N ARG A 37 4.13 2.67 4.18
CA ARG A 37 3.40 3.93 4.29
C ARG A 37 4.32 5.08 3.93
N ILE A 38 3.80 6.10 3.25
CA ILE A 38 4.44 7.40 3.07
C ILE A 38 3.52 8.45 3.71
N TYR A 39 4.03 9.22 4.67
CA TYR A 39 3.22 10.13 5.48
C TYR A 39 3.98 11.40 5.84
N SER A 40 3.23 12.47 6.14
CA SER A 40 3.78 13.73 6.66
C SER A 40 4.02 13.67 8.17
N SER A 41 5.22 14.07 8.63
CA SER A 41 5.52 14.34 10.03
C SER A 41 4.95 15.69 10.47
N GLN A 42 5.07 15.99 11.76
CA GLN A 42 4.62 17.28 12.33
C GLN A 42 5.41 18.46 11.77
N ASP A 43 6.66 18.24 11.37
CA ASP A 43 7.54 19.26 10.80
C ASP A 43 7.29 19.49 9.29
N GLY A 44 6.31 18.80 8.73
CA GLY A 44 5.94 18.90 7.32
C GLY A 44 6.83 18.07 6.40
N GLU A 45 7.78 17.28 6.90
CA GLU A 45 8.55 16.36 6.08
C GLU A 45 7.77 15.08 5.77
N SER A 46 8.02 14.49 4.61
CA SER A 46 7.56 13.14 4.27
C SER A 46 8.54 12.09 4.77
N HIS A 47 8.00 11.00 5.32
CA HIS A 47 8.77 9.85 5.84
C HIS A 47 8.19 8.53 5.35
N PHE A 48 9.04 7.50 5.37
CA PHE A 48 8.55 6.13 5.29
C PHE A 48 8.08 5.63 6.65
N GLY A 49 7.05 4.81 6.64
CA GLY A 49 6.56 4.10 7.79
C GLY A 49 5.88 2.80 7.38
N THR A 50 5.11 2.27 8.31
CA THR A 50 4.41 1.00 8.14
C THR A 50 2.97 1.13 8.64
N VAL A 51 2.02 0.64 7.87
CA VAL A 51 0.64 0.42 8.34
C VAL A 51 0.44 -1.06 8.60
N LYS A 52 -0.18 -1.38 9.73
CA LYS A 52 -0.63 -2.73 10.09
C LYS A 52 -2.15 -2.79 9.95
N ILE A 53 -2.63 -3.49 8.94
CA ILE A 53 -4.05 -3.74 8.72
C ILE A 53 -4.42 -4.98 9.53
N LYS A 54 -5.35 -4.82 10.48
CA LYS A 54 -5.79 -5.92 11.34
C LYS A 54 -6.60 -6.92 10.52
N MET A 55 -6.23 -8.19 10.63
CA MET A 55 -6.92 -9.30 9.96
C MET A 55 -7.85 -10.01 10.95
N LYS A 56 -8.98 -10.48 10.45
CA LYS A 56 -10.02 -11.23 11.18
C LYS A 56 -10.08 -12.66 10.68
N GLY A 57 -10.17 -13.59 11.64
CA GLY A 57 -10.58 -14.99 11.46
C GLY A 57 -9.66 -15.86 10.60
N LYS A 58 -9.90 -17.17 10.65
CA LYS A 58 -9.42 -18.18 9.69
C LYS A 58 -10.68 -18.88 9.16
N GLY A 59 -11.31 -18.30 8.15
CA GLY A 59 -12.38 -18.99 7.40
C GLY A 59 -11.77 -19.81 6.26
N ASP A 60 -12.60 -20.51 5.51
CA ASP A 60 -12.16 -21.35 4.37
C ASP A 60 -11.39 -20.56 3.29
N ILE A 61 -11.61 -19.24 3.22
CA ILE A 61 -10.94 -18.31 2.29
C ILE A 61 -9.71 -17.59 2.89
N GLY A 62 -9.29 -17.97 4.09
CA GLY A 62 -8.20 -17.32 4.82
C GLY A 62 -8.65 -16.20 5.78
N SER A 63 -7.70 -15.37 6.22
CA SER A 63 -7.94 -14.21 7.07
C SER A 63 -8.20 -12.97 6.22
N ILE A 64 -9.22 -12.17 6.57
CA ILE A 64 -9.60 -10.95 5.84
C ILE A 64 -9.65 -9.74 6.78
N SER A 65 -9.36 -8.54 6.30
CA SER A 65 -9.56 -7.31 7.09
C SER A 65 -11.02 -6.87 7.09
N ASP A 66 -11.33 -5.81 7.85
CA ASP A 66 -12.51 -5.00 7.52
C ASP A 66 -12.32 -4.33 6.15
N ILE A 67 -13.44 -4.03 5.48
CA ILE A 67 -13.43 -3.22 4.26
C ILE A 67 -12.95 -1.82 4.63
N ILE A 68 -11.92 -1.36 3.93
CA ILE A 68 -11.50 0.04 3.99
C ILE A 68 -12.32 0.80 2.93
N PRO A 69 -13.18 1.76 3.33
CA PRO A 69 -13.97 2.52 2.36
C PRO A 69 -13.06 3.24 1.37
N SER A 70 -13.31 3.05 0.08
CA SER A 70 -12.65 3.75 -1.01
C SER A 70 -13.67 4.50 -1.85
N THR A 71 -13.26 5.61 -2.45
CA THR A 71 -14.12 6.44 -3.30
C THR A 71 -14.01 6.09 -4.78
N GLY A 72 -13.06 5.22 -5.15
CA GLY A 72 -12.87 4.78 -6.52
C GLY A 72 -11.67 3.85 -6.68
N LEU A 73 -11.58 3.26 -7.87
CA LEU A 73 -10.47 2.46 -8.39
C LEU A 73 -10.02 3.08 -9.71
N MET A 74 -8.71 3.13 -9.95
CA MET A 74 -8.14 3.63 -11.19
C MET A 74 -6.95 2.78 -11.61
N PHE A 75 -6.78 2.65 -12.92
CA PHE A 75 -5.60 2.06 -13.55
C PHE A 75 -4.77 3.20 -14.12
N ARG A 76 -3.45 3.14 -13.93
CA ARG A 76 -2.53 4.17 -14.38
C ARG A 76 -1.39 3.51 -15.14
N GLU A 77 -1.08 4.05 -16.30
CA GLU A 77 0.11 3.74 -17.07
C GLU A 77 1.05 4.95 -17.07
N THR A 78 2.35 4.69 -17.03
CA THR A 78 3.41 5.71 -17.11
C THR A 78 4.52 5.21 -18.03
N PRO A 79 5.20 6.08 -18.79
CA PRO A 79 6.36 5.66 -19.58
C PRO A 79 7.49 5.13 -18.68
N SER A 80 8.36 4.27 -19.19
CA SER A 80 9.54 3.79 -18.44
C SER A 80 10.50 4.92 -18.05
N SER A 81 10.53 5.99 -18.84
CA SER A 81 11.28 7.21 -18.56
C SER A 81 10.59 8.13 -17.54
N TYR A 82 9.56 7.65 -16.84
CA TYR A 82 8.80 8.44 -15.88
C TYR A 82 9.67 8.81 -14.69
N ASN A 83 10.12 10.05 -14.73
CA ASN A 83 10.78 10.74 -13.63
C ASN A 83 9.90 11.94 -13.27
N TYR A 84 9.07 11.76 -12.26
CA TYR A 84 8.09 12.77 -11.89
C TYR A 84 8.72 13.74 -10.90
N SER A 85 8.60 15.04 -11.16
CA SER A 85 9.16 16.08 -10.32
C SER A 85 8.66 15.96 -8.87
N TRP A 86 9.41 16.55 -7.94
CA TRP A 86 9.03 16.67 -6.54
C TRP A 86 7.57 17.15 -6.39
N HIS A 87 6.72 16.33 -5.76
CA HIS A 87 5.29 16.59 -5.56
C HIS A 87 4.79 15.92 -4.29
N THR A 88 3.67 16.38 -3.75
CA THR A 88 2.94 15.62 -2.72
C THR A 88 1.99 14.62 -3.38
N ALA A 89 1.59 13.59 -2.63
CA ALA A 89 0.49 12.76 -3.06
C ALA A 89 -0.78 13.63 -3.25
N PRO A 90 -1.48 13.54 -4.40
CA PRO A 90 -2.66 14.38 -4.65
C PRO A 90 -3.86 14.00 -3.77
N ARG A 91 -3.83 12.82 -3.16
CA ARG A 91 -4.83 12.29 -2.22
C ARG A 91 -4.26 11.09 -1.48
N ARG A 92 -4.91 10.74 -0.37
CA ARG A 92 -4.67 9.49 0.36
C ARG A 92 -5.11 8.32 -0.51
N GLN A 93 -4.22 7.39 -0.80
CA GLN A 93 -4.51 6.27 -1.69
C GLN A 93 -3.55 5.11 -1.48
N PHE A 94 -4.01 3.91 -1.80
CA PHE A 94 -3.14 2.76 -2.00
C PHE A 94 -2.64 2.76 -3.44
N ILE A 95 -1.37 2.42 -3.61
CA ILE A 95 -0.74 2.18 -4.91
C ILE A 95 -0.22 0.75 -4.91
N VAL A 96 -0.38 0.08 -6.06
CA VAL A 96 0.21 -1.23 -6.32
C VAL A 96 1.01 -1.13 -7.59
N ASN A 97 2.28 -1.50 -7.51
CA ASN A 97 3.12 -1.67 -8.69
C ASN A 97 2.79 -3.02 -9.33
N LEU A 98 2.49 -3.06 -10.63
CA LEU A 98 2.03 -4.30 -11.27
C LEU A 98 3.13 -5.02 -12.06
N ASP A 99 3.96 -4.26 -12.78
CA ASP A 99 4.90 -4.78 -13.77
C ASP A 99 6.34 -4.28 -13.60
N ALA A 100 6.56 -3.21 -12.81
CA ALA A 100 7.88 -2.65 -12.56
C ALA A 100 8.00 -2.02 -11.17
N SER A 101 9.25 -1.92 -10.69
CA SER A 101 9.57 -1.27 -9.42
C SER A 101 9.63 0.26 -9.53
N VAL A 102 9.46 0.95 -8.39
CA VAL A 102 9.68 2.40 -8.30
C VAL A 102 10.62 2.71 -7.13
N GLN A 103 11.57 3.61 -7.35
CA GLN A 103 12.33 4.22 -6.26
C GLN A 103 11.62 5.48 -5.79
N VAL A 104 11.25 5.49 -4.52
CA VAL A 104 10.70 6.68 -3.86
C VAL A 104 11.79 7.30 -2.99
N THR A 105 11.96 8.61 -3.13
CA THR A 105 12.73 9.45 -2.20
C THR A 105 11.75 10.37 -1.48
N VAL A 106 11.71 10.28 -0.16
CA VAL A 106 10.89 11.18 0.66
C VAL A 106 11.70 12.42 1.07
N SER A 107 11.03 13.49 1.53
CA SER A 107 11.71 14.76 1.81
C SER A 107 12.69 14.68 2.99
N SER A 108 12.54 13.71 3.90
CA SER A 108 13.55 13.39 4.93
C SER A 108 14.89 12.91 4.37
N GLY A 109 14.96 12.63 3.06
CA GLY A 109 16.13 12.11 2.36
C GLY A 109 16.18 10.59 2.28
N GLU A 110 15.30 9.86 2.99
CA GLU A 110 15.20 8.41 2.90
C GLU A 110 14.79 7.96 1.49
N LYS A 111 15.34 6.83 1.05
CA LYS A 111 15.08 6.21 -0.27
C LYS A 111 14.70 4.76 -0.12
N ARG A 112 13.68 4.31 -0.85
CA ARG A 112 13.30 2.88 -0.94
C ARG A 112 12.91 2.51 -2.36
N ILE A 113 13.24 1.28 -2.75
CA ILE A 113 12.70 0.64 -3.95
C ILE A 113 11.47 -0.15 -3.51
N LEU A 114 10.32 0.14 -4.12
CA LEU A 114 9.06 -0.56 -3.93
C LEU A 114 8.84 -1.45 -5.16
N LYS A 115 8.82 -2.76 -4.95
CA LYS A 115 8.86 -3.77 -6.01
C LYS A 115 7.50 -4.01 -6.67
N GLU A 116 7.50 -4.83 -7.71
CA GLU A 116 6.28 -5.33 -8.33
C GLU A 116 5.47 -6.13 -7.30
N GLY A 117 4.15 -6.00 -7.35
CA GLY A 117 3.21 -6.61 -6.40
C GLY A 117 3.16 -5.94 -5.02
N GLU A 118 4.06 -5.01 -4.69
CA GLU A 118 4.01 -4.30 -3.41
C GLU A 118 2.86 -3.29 -3.37
N VAL A 119 2.09 -3.37 -2.30
CA VAL A 119 1.05 -2.39 -1.94
C VAL A 119 1.66 -1.38 -0.97
N PHE A 120 1.50 -0.09 -1.25
CA PHE A 120 1.91 0.96 -0.33
C PHE A 120 0.84 2.04 -0.21
N PHE A 121 0.76 2.64 0.97
CA PHE A 121 -0.20 3.68 1.29
C PHE A 121 0.47 5.04 1.30
N VAL A 122 0.03 5.95 0.44
CA VAL A 122 0.51 7.32 0.40
C VAL A 122 -0.53 8.25 0.98
N GLU A 123 -0.12 9.10 1.91
CA GLU A 123 -0.98 10.09 2.56
C GLU A 123 -0.26 11.39 2.92
N ASP A 124 0.91 11.63 2.34
CA ASP A 124 1.71 12.84 2.43
C ASP A 124 1.11 14.00 1.61
N THR A 125 -0.17 14.30 1.81
CA THR A 125 -0.92 15.25 0.95
C THR A 125 -0.56 16.71 1.17
N THR A 126 0.10 17.04 2.28
CA THR A 126 0.44 18.41 2.69
C THR A 126 1.90 18.58 3.13
N ALA A 127 2.74 17.57 2.90
CA ALA A 127 4.15 17.65 3.26
C ALA A 127 4.97 18.45 2.22
N LEU A 128 6.24 18.68 2.55
CA LEU A 128 7.26 18.90 1.56
C LEU A 128 7.25 17.74 0.56
N PRO A 129 7.41 18.06 -0.74
CA PRO A 129 7.17 17.11 -1.79
C PRO A 129 8.09 15.88 -1.69
N THR A 130 7.61 14.75 -2.23
CA THR A 130 8.35 13.51 -2.46
C THR A 130 8.74 13.37 -3.95
N LEU A 131 9.81 12.64 -4.23
CA LEU A 131 10.23 12.30 -5.58
C LEU A 131 9.95 10.83 -5.83
N VAL A 132 9.24 10.55 -6.91
CA VAL A 132 9.00 9.19 -7.38
C VAL A 132 9.72 9.03 -8.71
N GLY A 133 10.79 8.24 -8.70
CA GLY A 133 11.50 7.83 -9.92
C GLY A 133 11.24 6.36 -10.19
N MET A 134 10.83 6.00 -11.41
CA MET A 134 10.81 4.59 -11.80
C MET A 134 12.24 4.10 -12.07
N TRP A 135 12.61 2.98 -11.44
CA TRP A 135 13.81 2.24 -11.80
C TRP A 135 13.37 0.87 -12.31
N ILE A 136 13.61 0.61 -13.58
CA ILE A 136 13.46 -0.72 -14.16
C ILE A 136 14.84 -1.35 -14.07
N GLU A 137 15.01 -2.33 -13.17
CA GLU A 137 16.15 -3.25 -13.31
C GLU A 137 15.89 -4.08 -14.58
N SER A 138 16.78 -3.94 -15.56
CA SER A 138 16.81 -4.74 -16.79
C SER A 138 17.37 -6.14 -16.52
#